data_AF-A0AAW3W4Y8-F1
#
_entry.id   AF-A0AAW3W4Y8-F1
#
_cell.length_a   1.000
_cell.length_b   1.000
_cell.length_c   1.000
_cell.angle_alpha   90.00
_cell.angle_beta   90.00
_cell.angle_gamma   90.00
#
_symmetry.space_group_name_H-M   'P 1'
#
loop_
_entity.id
_entity.type
_entity.pdbx_description
1 polymer ?
#
loop_
_entity_poly.entity_id
_entity_poly.type
_entity_poly.pdbx_seq_one_letter_code
_entity_poly.pdbx_strand_id
1 'polypeptide(L)' 'MSRKSARILGQSLGMNAHEVNEALEDLGYIEKSKYVTMSGSLTWDLTEEGKQHGEPSKNSYSHGAIWDDDVIDDIKKSK' A
#
# COMPACT_ATOMS: atom_id res chain seq x y z
N MET A 1 14.13 -8.38 5.41
CA MET A 1 14.17 -6.99 4.89
C MET A 1 13.26 -6.13 5.76
N SER A 2 13.41 -4.80 5.76
CA SER A 2 12.55 -3.92 6.56
C SER A 2 11.34 -3.50 5.72
N ARG A 3 10.14 -3.87 6.14
CA ARG A 3 8.91 -3.45 5.47
C ARG A 3 8.70 -1.94 5.55
N LYS A 4 8.18 -1.35 4.47
CA LYS A 4 8.10 0.09 4.25
C LYS A 4 6.65 0.51 3.98
N SER A 5 6.24 1.65 4.54
CA SER A 5 4.93 2.22 4.22
C SER A 5 4.89 2.69 2.77
N ALA A 6 3.69 2.80 2.18
CA ALA A 6 3.47 3.36 0.85
C ALA A 6 4.18 4.72 0.64
N ARG A 7 4.28 5.54 1.69
CA ARG A 7 5.03 6.80 1.67
C ARG A 7 6.53 6.59 1.40
N ILE A 8 7.15 5.61 2.06
CA ILE A 8 8.59 5.32 1.91
C ILE A 8 8.85 4.65 0.55
N LEU A 9 7.95 3.77 0.09
CA LEU A 9 8.03 3.23 -1.27
C LEU A 9 7.95 4.35 -2.31
N GLY A 10 7.00 5.27 -2.14
CA GLY A 10 6.80 6.42 -3.01
C GLY A 10 8.04 7.29 -3.13
N GLN A 11 8.77 7.54 -2.04
CA GLN A 11 10.05 8.25 -2.07
C GLN A 11 11.08 7.59 -3.00
N SER A 12 11.09 6.26 -3.08
CA SER A 12 12.01 5.51 -3.95
C SER A 12 11.58 5.49 -5.42
N LEU A 13 10.28 5.71 -5.66
CA LEU A 13 9.65 5.70 -6.99
C LEU A 13 9.41 7.11 -7.56
N GLY A 14 9.66 8.16 -6.78
CA GLY A 14 9.26 9.53 -7.13
C GLY A 14 7.74 9.72 -7.15
N MET A 15 7.00 8.92 -6.38
CA MET A 15 5.54 8.91 -6.30
C MET A 15 5.09 9.36 -4.90
N ASN A 16 3.93 9.99 -4.82
CA ASN A 16 3.27 10.26 -3.55
C ASN A 16 2.54 9.00 -3.05
N ALA A 17 2.13 8.99 -1.78
CA ALA A 17 1.51 7.80 -1.18
C ALA A 17 0.16 7.42 -1.82
N HIS A 18 -0.56 8.38 -2.40
CA HIS A 18 -1.81 8.12 -3.10
C HIS A 18 -1.55 7.38 -4.42
N GLU A 19 -0.60 7.85 -5.23
CA GLU A 19 -0.19 7.18 -6.48
C GLU A 19 0.34 5.76 -6.22
N VAL A 20 1.06 5.55 -5.11
CA VAL A 20 1.50 4.21 -4.72
C VAL A 20 0.31 3.31 -4.38
N ASN A 21 -0.68 3.81 -3.64
CA ASN A 21 -1.87 3.04 -3.32
C ASN A 21 -2.70 2.72 -4.58
N GLU A 22 -2.80 3.64 -5.54
CA GLU A 22 -3.45 3.36 -6.83
C GLU A 22 -2.71 2.26 -7.60
N ALA A 23 -1.39 2.32 -7.68
CA ALA A 23 -0.61 1.26 -8.32
C ALA A 23 -0.76 -0.09 -7.61
N LEU A 24 -0.84 -0.10 -6.28
CA LEU A 24 -1.09 -1.30 -5.49
C LEU A 24 -2.52 -1.85 -5.68
N GLU A 25 -3.51 -0.98 -5.92
CA GLU A 25 -4.87 -1.36 -6.27
C GLU A 25 -4.92 -2.00 -7.66
N ASP A 26 -4.24 -1.40 -8.65
CA ASP A 26 -4.14 -1.92 -10.01
C ASP A 26 -3.41 -3.28 -10.08
N LEU A 27 -2.40 -3.48 -9.22
CA LEU A 27 -1.70 -4.75 -9.03
C LEU A 27 -2.55 -5.78 -8.25
N GLY A 28 -3.69 -5.38 -7.68
CA GLY A 28 -4.55 -6.26 -6.91
C GLY A 28 -4.01 -6.60 -5.51
N TYR A 29 -3.06 -5.84 -4.98
CA TYR A 29 -2.50 -6.03 -3.63
C TYR A 29 -3.36 -5.37 -2.55
N ILE A 30 -4.06 -4.30 -2.91
CA ILE A 30 -5.06 -3.68 -2.04
C ILE A 30 -6.37 -3.49 -2.78
N GLU A 31 -7.44 -3.33 -2.02
CA GLU A 31 -8.75 -2.94 -2.54
C GLU A 31 -9.34 -1.82 -1.68
N LYS A 32 -10.22 -1.01 -2.26
CA LYS A 32 -10.99 -0.02 -1.50
C LYS A 32 -11.82 -0.74 -0.44
N SER A 33 -11.59 -0.41 0.83
CA SER A 33 -12.37 -0.98 1.91
C SER A 33 -13.82 -0.53 1.82
N LYS A 34 -14.73 -1.43 2.21
CA LYS A 34 -16.14 -1.08 2.43
C LYS A 34 -16.32 -0.16 3.64
N TYR A 35 -15.30 -0.06 4.49
CA TYR A 35 -15.29 0.77 5.68
C TYR A 35 -14.54 2.07 5.40
N VAL A 36 -15.16 3.19 5.77
CA VAL A 36 -14.49 4.49 5.82
C VAL A 36 -13.96 4.72 7.22
N THR A 37 -12.83 5.43 7.33
CA THR A 37 -12.38 5.94 8.63
C THR A 37 -13.44 6.84 9.26
N MET A 38 -13.35 7.08 10.57
CA MET A 38 -14.21 8.05 11.26
C MET A 38 -14.13 9.47 10.69
N SER A 39 -13.05 9.81 9.97
CA SER A 39 -12.87 11.09 9.25
C SER A 39 -13.44 11.07 7.83
N GLY A 40 -14.13 10.00 7.41
CA GLY A 40 -14.68 9.86 6.06
C GLY A 40 -13.65 9.58 4.97
N SER A 41 -12.38 9.34 5.34
CA SER A 41 -11.33 8.99 4.40
C SER A 41 -11.45 7.52 4.01
N LEU A 42 -11.29 7.23 2.71
CA LEU A 42 -11.20 5.87 2.18
C LEU A 42 -10.09 5.11 2.89
N THR A 43 -10.38 3.89 3.32
CA THR A 43 -9.36 2.94 3.78
C THR A 43 -9.10 1.89 2.73
N TRP A 44 -7.94 1.26 2.82
CA TRP A 44 -7.49 0.22 1.90
C TRP A 44 -7.38 -1.08 2.68
N ASP A 45 -8.03 -2.12 2.17
CA ASP A 45 -7.91 -3.48 2.70
C ASP A 45 -6.84 -4.23 1.91
N LEU A 46 -6.02 -5.04 2.59
CA LEU A 46 -5.09 -5.94 1.91
C LEU A 46 -5.85 -7.14 1.33
N THR A 47 -5.64 -7.41 0.06
CA THR A 47 -6.09 -8.65 -0.58
C THR A 47 -5.25 -9.84 -0.11
N GLU A 48 -5.67 -11.06 -0.45
CA GLU A 48 -4.87 -12.26 -0.16
C GLU A 48 -3.49 -12.22 -0.85
N GLU A 49 -3.41 -11.62 -2.04
CA GLU A 49 -2.14 -11.42 -2.75
C GLU A 49 -1.27 -10.37 -2.04
N GLY A 50 -1.87 -9.23 -1.64
CA GLY A 50 -1.12 -8.20 -0.92
C GLY A 50 -0.55 -8.68 0.41
N LYS A 51 -1.21 -9.62 1.09
CA LYS A 51 -0.69 -10.24 2.32
C LYS A 51 0.57 -11.09 2.12
N GLN A 52 0.88 -11.50 0.88
CA GLN A 52 2.12 -12.24 0.59
C GLN A 52 3.33 -11.29 0.55
N HIS A 53 3.11 -10.04 0.16
CA HIS A 53 4.15 -9.02 -0.03
C HIS A 53 4.09 -7.87 0.98
N GLY A 54 3.14 -7.93 1.90
CA GLY A 54 2.88 -6.85 2.85
C GLY A 54 2.04 -7.31 4.03
N GLU A 55 1.86 -6.40 4.98
CA GLU A 55 1.01 -6.64 6.15
C GLU A 55 0.36 -5.33 6.63
N PRO A 56 -0.74 -5.40 7.38
CA PRO A 56 -1.33 -4.23 8.00
C PRO A 56 -0.30 -3.55 8.92
N SER A 57 -0.17 -2.22 8.81
CA SER A 57 0.70 -1.51 9.75
C SER A 57 0.14 -1.60 11.17
N LYS A 58 0.99 -1.97 12.11
CA LYS A 58 0.67 -1.99 13.55
C LYS A 58 0.65 -0.58 14.17
N ASN A 59 1.08 0.43 13.44
CA ASN A 59 1.14 1.79 13.93
C ASN A 59 -0.21 2.48 13.75
N SER A 60 -0.83 2.87 14.86
CA SER A 60 -2.17 3.49 14.92
C SER A 60 -2.27 4.80 14.14
N TYR A 61 -1.14 5.45 13.81
CA TYR A 61 -1.10 6.67 13.00
C TYR A 61 -0.89 6.42 11.50
N SER A 62 -0.54 5.21 11.09
CA SER A 62 -0.45 4.82 9.68
C SER A 62 -1.60 3.85 9.38
N HIS A 63 -2.72 4.40 8.92
CA HIS A 63 -3.91 3.62 8.53
C HIS A 63 -3.69 2.92 7.17
N GLY A 64 -2.61 2.15 7.02
CA GLY A 64 -2.25 1.53 5.75
C GLY A 64 -1.37 0.29 5.90
N ALA A 65 -1.05 -0.32 4.76
CA ALA A 65 -0.17 -1.47 4.67
C ALA A 65 1.31 -1.05 4.67
N ILE A 66 2.16 -1.95 5.18
CA ILE A 66 3.60 -1.93 5.00
C ILE A 66 4.00 -3.06 4.06
N TRP A 67 4.97 -2.80 3.19
CA TRP A 67 5.28 -3.63 2.04
C TRP A 67 6.75 -4.02 2.02
N ASP A 68 7.04 -5.18 1.46
CA ASP A 68 8.39 -5.61 1.15
C ASP A 68 8.95 -4.82 -0.06
N ASP A 69 10.27 -4.89 -0.25
CA ASP A 69 10.97 -4.10 -1.28
C ASP A 69 10.71 -4.60 -2.71
N ASP A 70 10.28 -5.85 -2.87
CA ASP A 70 9.90 -6.48 -4.14
C ASP A 70 8.69 -5.80 -4.79
N VAL A 71 7.77 -5.28 -3.99
CA VAL A 71 6.62 -4.48 -4.43
C VAL A 71 7.05 -3.26 -5.26
N ILE A 72 8.23 -2.69 -4.99
CA ILE A 72 8.79 -1.59 -5.79
C ILE A 72 9.03 -2.03 -7.23
N ASP A 73 9.54 -3.24 -7.43
CA ASP A 73 9.84 -3.75 -8.75
C ASP A 73 8.56 -4.07 -9.52
N ASP A 74 7.51 -4.53 -8.86
CA ASP A 74 6.23 -4.81 -9.50
C ASP A 74 5.48 -3.52 -9.88
N ILE A 75 5.53 -2.48 -9.05
CA ILE A 75 5.02 -1.14 -9.41
C ILE A 75 5.80 -0.55 -10.61
N LYS A 76 7.11 -0.80 -10.70
CA LYS A 76 7.90 -0.34 -11.85
C LYS A 76 7.54 -1.07 -13.14
N LYS A 77 7.20 -2.36 -13.07
CA LYS A 77 6.83 -3.19 -14.24
C LYS A 77 5.41 -2.92 -14.73
N SER A 78 4.51 -2.42 -13.87
CA SER A 78 3.13 -2.10 -14.26
C SER A 78 2.98 -0.77 -14.99
N LYS A 79 4.04 0.05 -15.03
CA LYS A 79 4.17 1.25 -15.88
C LYS A 79 4.69 0.92 -17.27
#